data_AF-A0A7V4PCN6-F1
#
_entry.id   AF-A0A7V4PCN6-F1
#
_cell.length_a   1.000
_cell.length_b   1.000
_cell.length_c   1.000
_cell.angle_alpha   90.00
_cell.angle_beta   90.00
_cell.angle_gamma   90.00
#
_symmetry.space_group_name_H-M   'P 1'
#
loop_
_entity.id
_entity.type
_entity.pdbx_description
1 polymer ?
#
loop_
_entity_poly.entity_id
_entity_poly.type
_entity_poly.pdbx_seq_one_letter_code
_entity_poly.pdbx_strand_id
1 'polypeptide(L)'
;MKKIKGFLVTVVAGLFFLNFSYANEGDNFQKRKLIVEQWLAAGDEVAQKNNNEDARVILDFLRNSFFICSPVFSKAGRAVKVIQEPEEKQYYLSVVPLISGDEKVSKEWEEACQSNLAAFFVPSPEQPQIVLKENSQFSKTWQGLILIHEGGHALAFATGIFDKIKDPLEKRVMDELYAYSLECELIQELGGIAYQKILQEEIKRLESNYLKDGRIAVPDYDRYRASLDKIFGKSKSNLEVGVRGSIHWINAVFGLMDKTYKSKTEREKHKMDFLRSLYKNGNME
;
A
#
# COMPACT_ATOMS: atom_id res chain seq x y z
N MET A 1 -12.79 55.20 -6.69
CA MET A 1 -13.08 54.47 -7.94
C MET A 1 -11.85 54.49 -8.84
N LYS A 2 -11.06 53.40 -8.86
CA LYS A 2 -9.86 53.25 -9.70
C LYS A 2 -10.20 52.30 -10.86
N LYS A 3 -10.09 52.77 -12.10
CA LYS A 3 -10.14 51.95 -13.31
C LYS A 3 -8.77 51.27 -13.48
N ILE A 4 -8.75 49.94 -13.55
CA ILE A 4 -7.58 49.17 -13.99
C ILE A 4 -7.85 48.67 -15.41
N LYS A 5 -6.86 48.93 -16.28
CA LYS A 5 -6.85 48.67 -17.72
C LYS A 5 -6.79 47.17 -17.99
N GLY A 6 -7.58 46.71 -18.95
CA GLY A 6 -7.53 45.34 -19.48
C GLY A 6 -6.23 45.08 -20.23
N PHE A 7 -5.69 43.87 -20.04
CA PHE A 7 -4.63 43.29 -20.84
C PHE A 7 -5.26 42.15 -21.65
N LEU A 8 -5.33 42.34 -22.97
CA LEU A 8 -5.77 41.31 -23.91
C LEU A 8 -4.51 40.52 -24.30
N VAL A 9 -4.40 39.26 -23.87
CA VAL A 9 -3.34 38.35 -24.31
C VAL A 9 -3.90 37.47 -25.42
N THR A 10 -3.45 37.70 -26.64
CA THR A 10 -3.72 36.86 -27.81
C THR A 10 -2.87 35.59 -27.71
N VAL A 11 -3.50 34.43 -27.49
CA VAL A 11 -2.85 33.13 -27.57
C VAL A 11 -2.91 32.66 -29.03
N VAL A 12 -1.75 32.60 -29.68
CA VAL A 12 -1.59 31.99 -31.00
C VAL A 12 -1.48 30.48 -30.83
N ALA A 13 -2.55 29.76 -31.16
CA ALA A 13 -2.55 28.30 -31.22
C ALA A 13 -1.89 27.83 -32.52
N GLY A 14 -0.61 27.47 -32.45
CA GLY A 14 0.09 26.74 -33.50
C GLY A 14 -0.21 25.25 -33.39
N LEU A 15 -1.07 24.73 -34.27
CA LEU A 15 -1.30 23.29 -34.41
C LEU A 15 -0.15 22.64 -35.18
N PHE A 16 0.72 21.93 -34.45
CA PHE A 16 1.52 20.84 -35.00
C PHE A 16 0.77 19.52 -34.73
N PHE A 17 0.10 18.99 -35.75
CA PHE A 17 -0.42 17.62 -35.71
C PHE A 17 0.74 16.65 -35.96
N LEU A 18 1.33 16.15 -34.88
CA LEU A 18 2.05 14.89 -34.92
C LEU A 18 1.01 13.76 -34.89
N ASN A 19 0.93 13.00 -35.97
CA ASN A 19 0.17 11.75 -36.05
C ASN A 19 0.81 10.72 -35.10
N PHE A 20 0.46 10.79 -33.81
CA PHE A 20 0.74 9.71 -32.87
C PHE A 20 -0.35 8.64 -32.97
N SER A 21 0.10 7.39 -32.92
CA SER A 21 -0.70 6.17 -33.03
C SER A 21 -1.79 6.09 -31.95
N TYR A 22 -3.00 6.57 -32.25
CA TYR A 22 -4.17 6.48 -31.38
C TYR A 22 -4.56 5.03 -31.03
N ALA A 23 -4.18 4.04 -31.86
CA ALA A 23 -4.48 2.63 -31.61
C ALA A 23 -3.74 2.07 -30.37
N ASN A 24 -2.55 2.62 -30.05
CA ASN A 24 -1.72 2.12 -28.94
C ASN A 24 -2.15 2.71 -27.58
N GLU A 25 -2.72 3.93 -27.58
CA GLU A 25 -3.23 4.55 -26.34
C GLU A 25 -4.49 3.83 -25.82
N GLY A 26 -5.37 3.39 -26.73
CA GLY A 26 -6.59 2.65 -26.38
C GLY A 26 -6.32 1.28 -25.75
N ASP A 27 -5.38 0.51 -26.31
CA ASP A 27 -4.99 -0.81 -25.77
C ASP A 27 -4.32 -0.70 -24.40
N ASN A 28 -3.42 0.28 -24.23
CA ASN A 28 -2.76 0.53 -22.95
C ASN A 28 -3.76 0.94 -21.85
N PHE A 29 -4.79 1.73 -22.18
CA PHE A 29 -5.83 2.07 -21.21
C PHE A 29 -6.62 0.83 -20.74
N GLN A 30 -7.05 -0.04 -21.66
CA GLN A 30 -7.81 -1.24 -21.28
C GLN A 30 -7.00 -2.20 -20.41
N LYS A 31 -5.71 -2.39 -20.70
CA LYS A 31 -4.81 -3.19 -19.85
C LYS A 31 -4.69 -2.62 -18.44
N ARG A 32 -4.46 -1.30 -18.33
CA ARG A 32 -4.38 -0.63 -17.02
C ARG A 32 -5.68 -0.73 -16.24
N LYS A 33 -6.81 -0.53 -16.91
CA LYS A 33 -8.14 -0.70 -16.30
C LYS A 33 -8.34 -2.12 -15.76
N LEU A 34 -8.00 -3.13 -16.55
CA LEU A 34 -8.10 -4.53 -16.11
C LEU A 34 -7.26 -4.81 -14.87
N ILE A 35 -6.05 -4.25 -14.77
CA ILE A 35 -5.20 -4.39 -13.57
C ILE A 35 -5.92 -3.81 -12.36
N VAL A 36 -6.45 -2.58 -12.46
CA VAL A 36 -7.19 -1.96 -11.34
C VAL A 36 -8.38 -2.80 -10.92
N GLU A 37 -9.18 -3.29 -11.87
CA GLU A 37 -10.34 -4.13 -11.59
C GLU A 37 -9.94 -5.44 -10.89
N GLN A 38 -8.84 -6.07 -11.30
CA GLN A 38 -8.33 -7.28 -10.65
C GLN A 38 -7.90 -7.04 -9.21
N TRP A 39 -7.20 -5.92 -8.96
CA TRP A 39 -6.77 -5.54 -7.61
C TRP A 39 -7.97 -5.22 -6.71
N LEU A 40 -8.95 -4.45 -7.19
CA LEU A 40 -10.18 -4.15 -6.44
C LEU A 40 -11.00 -5.42 -6.15
N ALA A 41 -11.15 -6.31 -7.13
CA ALA A 41 -11.86 -7.57 -6.93
C ALA A 41 -11.16 -8.47 -5.90
N ALA A 42 -9.82 -8.46 -5.86
CA ALA A 42 -9.06 -9.15 -4.82
C ALA A 42 -9.29 -8.55 -3.43
N GLY A 43 -9.35 -7.21 -3.32
CA GLY A 43 -9.72 -6.51 -2.10
C GLY A 43 -11.15 -6.86 -1.63
N ASP A 44 -12.11 -6.88 -2.55
CA ASP A 44 -13.50 -7.26 -2.27
C ASP A 44 -13.60 -8.68 -1.70
N GLU A 45 -12.87 -9.63 -2.29
CA GLU A 45 -12.87 -11.01 -1.82
C GLU A 45 -12.36 -11.10 -0.37
N VAL A 46 -11.34 -10.32 0.00
CA VAL A 46 -10.83 -10.23 1.37
C VAL A 46 -11.87 -9.61 2.31
N ALA A 47 -12.41 -8.44 1.96
CA ALA A 47 -13.38 -7.72 2.78
C ALA A 47 -14.70 -8.51 2.96
N GLN A 48 -15.14 -9.26 1.95
CA GLN A 48 -16.33 -10.10 2.02
C GLN A 48 -16.12 -11.32 2.93
N LYS A 49 -15.00 -12.03 2.79
CA LYS A 49 -14.71 -13.22 3.61
C LYS A 49 -14.60 -12.91 5.10
N ASN A 50 -14.11 -11.73 5.44
CA ASN A 50 -13.93 -11.28 6.81
C ASN A 50 -15.12 -10.52 7.39
N ASN A 51 -16.02 -10.02 6.53
CA ASN A 51 -17.07 -9.07 6.95
C ASN A 51 -16.51 -7.86 7.72
N ASN A 52 -15.29 -7.42 7.40
CA ASN A 52 -14.60 -6.33 8.07
C ASN A 52 -15.04 -4.97 7.50
N GLU A 53 -15.57 -4.09 8.35
CA GLU A 53 -16.13 -2.80 7.96
C GLU A 53 -15.05 -1.81 7.50
N ASP A 54 -13.92 -1.74 8.19
CA ASP A 54 -12.82 -0.83 7.86
C ASP A 54 -12.22 -1.13 6.48
N ALA A 55 -12.05 -2.43 6.16
CA ALA A 55 -11.62 -2.84 4.82
C ALA A 55 -12.60 -2.40 3.72
N ARG A 56 -13.92 -2.47 3.99
CA ARG A 56 -14.95 -1.98 3.04
C ARG A 56 -14.89 -0.47 2.87
N VAL A 57 -14.74 0.28 3.97
CA VAL A 57 -14.59 1.74 3.95
C VAL A 57 -13.39 2.15 3.10
N ILE A 58 -12.25 1.47 3.25
CA ILE A 58 -11.06 1.73 2.43
C ILE A 58 -11.33 1.44 0.95
N LEU A 59 -11.91 0.30 0.62
CA LEU A 59 -12.20 -0.06 -0.78
C LEU A 59 -13.21 0.90 -1.42
N ASP A 60 -14.22 1.34 -0.66
CA ASP A 60 -15.19 2.33 -1.12
C ASP A 60 -14.56 3.70 -1.29
N PHE A 61 -13.67 4.12 -0.38
CA PHE A 61 -12.86 5.33 -0.56
C PHE A 61 -12.05 5.27 -1.86
N LEU A 62 -11.37 4.15 -2.12
CA LEU A 62 -10.59 3.98 -3.35
C LEU A 62 -11.49 4.17 -4.58
N ARG A 63 -12.59 3.42 -4.69
CA ARG A 63 -13.53 3.50 -5.84
C ARG A 63 -14.07 4.91 -6.07
N ASN A 64 -14.32 5.64 -5.00
CA ASN A 64 -14.91 6.97 -5.07
C ASN A 64 -13.88 8.08 -5.28
N SER A 65 -12.58 7.76 -5.27
CA SER A 65 -11.52 8.79 -5.31
C SER A 65 -10.51 8.59 -6.42
N PHE A 66 -10.39 7.39 -7.00
CA PHE A 66 -9.32 7.14 -7.97
C PHE A 66 -9.63 7.60 -9.39
N PHE A 67 -8.56 7.93 -10.11
CA PHE A 67 -8.51 7.98 -11.57
C PHE A 67 -7.34 7.14 -12.07
N ILE A 68 -7.53 6.50 -13.22
CA ILE A 68 -6.45 5.73 -13.85
C ILE A 68 -5.52 6.71 -14.56
N CYS A 69 -4.24 6.58 -14.23
CA CYS A 69 -3.16 7.38 -14.78
C CYS A 69 -2.10 6.49 -15.45
N SER A 70 -1.33 7.07 -16.37
CA SER A 70 -0.15 6.45 -16.97
C SER A 70 1.12 7.20 -16.58
N PRO A 71 2.25 6.51 -16.37
CA PRO A 71 3.57 7.13 -16.24
C PRO A 71 3.87 8.10 -17.38
N VAL A 72 4.48 9.25 -17.05
CA VAL A 72 5.10 10.15 -18.04
C VAL A 72 6.48 10.59 -17.56
N PHE A 73 7.35 10.94 -18.51
CA PHE A 73 8.67 11.46 -18.18
C PHE A 73 8.53 12.84 -17.51
N SER A 74 9.22 13.03 -16.40
CA SER A 74 9.38 14.33 -15.76
C SER A 74 10.77 14.44 -15.15
N LYS A 75 11.36 15.64 -15.22
CA LYS A 75 12.63 15.94 -14.55
C LYS A 75 12.48 16.07 -13.03
N ALA A 76 11.24 16.20 -12.53
CA ALA A 76 10.94 16.38 -11.11
C ALA A 76 10.60 15.06 -10.39
N GLY A 77 10.70 13.92 -11.07
CA GLY A 77 10.42 12.58 -10.52
C GLY A 77 9.19 11.91 -11.13
N ARG A 78 8.46 11.13 -10.32
CA ARG A 78 7.28 10.36 -10.77
C ARG A 78 6.10 11.27 -11.10
N ALA A 79 5.97 11.61 -12.38
CA ALA A 79 4.80 12.30 -12.92
C ALA A 79 3.89 11.34 -13.67
N VAL A 80 2.59 11.65 -13.68
CA VAL A 80 1.59 10.86 -14.38
C VAL A 80 0.65 11.71 -15.22
N LYS A 81 0.12 11.12 -16.29
CA LYS A 81 -0.96 11.67 -17.11
C LYS A 81 -2.24 10.94 -16.77
N VAL A 82 -3.32 11.68 -16.53
CA VAL A 82 -4.66 11.12 -16.38
C VAL A 82 -5.11 10.56 -17.73
N ILE A 83 -5.53 9.30 -17.77
CA ILE A 83 -5.98 8.62 -19.01
C ILE A 83 -7.44 8.17 -18.94
N GLN A 84 -8.08 8.28 -17.78
CA GLN A 84 -9.52 8.18 -17.60
C GLN A 84 -10.07 9.57 -17.30
N GLU A 85 -11.10 10.01 -18.04
CA GLU A 85 -11.74 11.29 -17.75
C GLU A 85 -12.21 11.32 -16.29
N PRO A 86 -11.76 12.32 -15.50
CA PRO A 86 -12.13 12.37 -14.11
C PRO A 86 -13.59 12.81 -13.98
N GLU A 87 -14.43 11.95 -13.41
CA GLU A 87 -15.69 12.40 -12.81
C GLU A 87 -15.39 13.36 -11.66
N GLU A 88 -16.33 14.25 -11.33
CA GLU A 88 -16.19 15.12 -10.16
C GLU A 88 -16.14 14.26 -8.89
N LYS A 89 -14.97 14.21 -8.25
CA LYS A 89 -14.75 13.48 -6.99
C LYS A 89 -14.40 14.45 -5.86
N GLN A 90 -14.71 14.04 -4.64
CA GLN A 90 -14.34 14.79 -3.43
C GLN A 90 -12.82 14.77 -3.18
N TYR A 91 -12.15 13.70 -3.61
CA TYR A 91 -10.72 13.50 -3.45
C TYR A 91 -10.14 12.94 -4.74
N TYR A 92 -8.96 13.41 -5.12
CA TYR A 92 -8.28 12.99 -6.34
C TYR A 92 -7.08 12.10 -6.01
N LEU A 93 -7.23 10.79 -6.21
CA LEU A 93 -6.18 9.79 -6.03
C LEU A 93 -5.73 9.26 -7.40
N SER A 94 -4.44 9.38 -7.72
CA SER A 94 -3.91 8.80 -8.95
C SER A 94 -3.63 7.31 -8.74
N VAL A 95 -4.32 6.42 -9.45
CA VAL A 95 -3.96 5.00 -9.50
C VAL A 95 -3.14 4.77 -10.77
N VAL A 96 -1.95 4.20 -10.61
CA VAL A 96 -0.95 4.05 -11.66
C VAL A 96 -0.64 2.55 -11.84
N PRO A 97 -1.40 1.84 -12.69
CA PRO A 97 -1.16 0.43 -12.95
C PRO A 97 0.00 0.32 -13.94
N LEU A 98 1.15 -0.21 -13.51
CA LEU A 98 2.34 -0.37 -14.34
C LEU A 98 2.17 -1.55 -15.30
N ILE A 99 2.50 -1.31 -16.57
CA ILE A 99 2.52 -2.31 -17.64
C ILE A 99 3.93 -2.40 -18.25
N SER A 100 4.21 -3.47 -19.00
CA SER A 100 5.48 -3.61 -19.72
C SER A 100 5.75 -2.41 -20.64
N GLY A 101 6.96 -1.85 -20.56
CA GLY A 101 7.40 -0.66 -21.28
C GLY A 101 7.43 0.61 -20.41
N ASP A 102 6.70 0.64 -19.29
CA ASP A 102 6.71 1.78 -18.36
C ASP A 102 8.09 1.99 -17.72
N GLU A 103 8.91 0.95 -17.62
CA GLU A 103 10.29 1.03 -17.13
C GLU A 103 11.19 1.92 -18.01
N LYS A 104 10.79 2.18 -19.26
CA LYS A 104 11.57 3.01 -20.21
C LYS A 104 11.18 4.48 -20.16
N VAL A 105 10.17 4.85 -19.36
CA VAL A 105 9.65 6.22 -19.30
C VAL A 105 10.62 7.14 -18.59
N SER A 106 11.15 6.74 -17.43
CA SER A 106 12.19 7.44 -16.68
C SER A 106 12.85 6.48 -15.68
N LYS A 107 13.98 6.91 -15.08
CA LYS A 107 14.69 6.13 -14.06
C LYS A 107 13.80 5.83 -12.84
N GLU A 108 12.96 6.78 -12.42
CA GLU A 108 12.08 6.62 -11.27
C GLU A 108 10.96 5.60 -11.51
N TRP A 109 10.51 5.47 -12.76
CA TRP A 109 9.56 4.44 -13.17
C TRP A 109 10.23 3.08 -13.39
N GLU A 110 11.48 3.06 -13.87
CA GLU A 110 12.33 1.86 -13.88
C GLU A 110 12.47 1.29 -12.46
N GLU A 111 12.87 2.11 -11.50
CA GLU A 111 12.98 1.74 -10.08
C GLU A 111 11.63 1.25 -9.52
N ALA A 112 10.53 1.94 -9.84
CA ALA A 112 9.19 1.51 -9.44
C ALA A 112 8.82 0.14 -10.01
N CYS A 113 9.16 -0.14 -11.28
CA CYS A 113 8.93 -1.44 -11.89
C CYS A 113 9.78 -2.53 -11.23
N GLN A 114 11.05 -2.24 -10.95
CA GLN A 114 12.03 -3.18 -10.41
C GLN A 114 11.94 -3.38 -8.89
N SER A 115 11.23 -2.52 -8.16
CA SER A 115 11.11 -2.62 -6.69
C SER A 115 10.50 -3.96 -6.25
N ASN A 116 10.88 -4.43 -5.06
CA ASN A 116 10.32 -5.63 -4.44
C ASN A 116 8.97 -5.36 -3.76
N LEU A 117 8.11 -4.53 -4.36
CA LEU A 117 6.78 -4.18 -3.87
C LEU A 117 5.73 -4.56 -4.91
N ALA A 118 4.59 -5.09 -4.49
CA ALA A 118 3.47 -5.43 -5.39
C ALA A 118 2.61 -4.19 -5.72
N ALA A 119 2.42 -3.35 -4.71
CA ALA A 119 1.84 -2.03 -4.79
C ALA A 119 2.52 -1.14 -3.74
N PHE A 120 2.39 0.18 -3.88
CA PHE A 120 2.83 1.13 -2.85
C PHE A 120 2.13 2.48 -3.01
N PHE A 121 1.90 3.15 -1.89
CA PHE A 121 1.40 4.51 -1.83
C PHE A 121 2.54 5.54 -1.86
N VAL A 122 2.34 6.62 -2.61
CA VAL A 122 3.24 7.77 -2.69
C VAL A 122 2.50 9.00 -2.14
N PRO A 123 2.85 9.47 -0.92
CA PRO A 123 2.20 10.62 -0.29
C PRO A 123 2.72 11.93 -0.90
N SER A 124 2.23 12.28 -2.09
CA SER A 124 2.51 13.57 -2.73
C SER A 124 1.34 14.54 -2.48
N PRO A 125 1.58 15.73 -1.89
CA PRO A 125 0.53 16.73 -1.65
C PRO A 125 -0.20 17.20 -2.90
N GLU A 126 0.49 17.23 -4.03
CA GLU A 126 -0.05 17.72 -5.30
C GLU A 126 -0.76 16.60 -6.07
N GLN A 127 -0.30 15.36 -5.91
CA GLN A 127 -0.79 14.22 -6.68
C GLN A 127 -0.50 12.91 -5.94
N PRO A 128 -1.29 12.56 -4.91
CA PRO A 128 -1.14 11.30 -4.19
C PRO A 128 -1.35 10.13 -5.14
N GLN A 129 -0.52 9.08 -5.01
CA GLN A 129 -0.51 7.98 -5.97
C GLN A 129 -0.57 6.62 -5.29
N ILE A 130 -1.33 5.68 -5.83
CA ILE A 130 -1.14 4.26 -5.58
C ILE A 130 -0.59 3.65 -6.87
N VAL A 131 0.58 3.04 -6.78
CA VAL A 131 1.21 2.32 -7.89
C VAL A 131 0.85 0.84 -7.78
N LEU A 132 0.33 0.23 -8.85
CA LEU A 132 -0.08 -1.18 -8.88
C LEU A 132 0.73 -1.94 -9.94
N LYS A 133 1.27 -3.12 -9.65
CA LYS A 133 1.99 -3.91 -10.66
C LYS A 133 1.08 -4.94 -11.33
N GLU A 134 1.16 -5.04 -12.67
CA GLU A 134 0.41 -5.99 -13.52
C GLU A 134 0.63 -7.44 -13.11
N ASN A 135 1.88 -7.89 -13.15
CA ASN A 135 2.28 -9.25 -12.79
C ASN A 135 2.62 -9.31 -11.32
N SER A 136 1.63 -9.03 -10.45
CA SER A 136 1.87 -9.19 -9.03
C SER A 136 2.38 -10.62 -8.79
N GLN A 137 3.55 -10.72 -8.19
CA GLN A 137 4.16 -11.99 -7.83
C GLN A 137 3.42 -12.63 -6.62
N PHE A 138 2.13 -12.29 -6.46
CA PHE A 138 1.31 -12.48 -5.27
C PHE A 138 0.01 -13.20 -5.62
N SER A 139 -0.44 -14.06 -4.72
CA SER A 139 -1.79 -14.64 -4.78
C SER A 139 -2.87 -13.57 -4.62
N LYS A 140 -4.09 -13.86 -5.08
CA LYS A 140 -5.21 -12.91 -5.03
C LYS A 140 -5.48 -12.41 -3.61
N THR A 141 -5.50 -13.31 -2.62
CA THR A 141 -5.68 -12.93 -1.22
C THR A 141 -4.66 -11.89 -0.76
N TRP A 142 -3.38 -12.07 -1.12
CA TRP A 142 -2.33 -11.14 -0.72
C TRP A 142 -2.32 -9.86 -1.55
N GLN A 143 -2.74 -9.88 -2.81
CA GLN A 143 -3.03 -8.65 -3.55
C GLN A 143 -4.12 -7.82 -2.86
N GLY A 144 -5.20 -8.48 -2.40
CA GLY A 144 -6.28 -7.82 -1.69
C GLY A 144 -5.82 -7.20 -0.37
N LEU A 145 -5.06 -7.94 0.44
CA LEU A 145 -4.48 -7.45 1.69
C LEU A 145 -3.56 -6.24 1.46
N ILE A 146 -2.64 -6.34 0.50
CA ILE A 146 -1.73 -5.25 0.15
C ILE A 146 -2.51 -4.02 -0.35
N LEU A 147 -3.55 -4.21 -1.18
CA LEU A 147 -4.36 -3.07 -1.63
C LEU A 147 -5.04 -2.36 -0.46
N ILE A 148 -5.59 -3.12 0.49
CA ILE A 148 -6.24 -2.56 1.67
C ILE A 148 -5.20 -1.83 2.53
N HIS A 149 -3.99 -2.38 2.67
CA HIS A 149 -2.88 -1.74 3.37
C HIS A 149 -2.54 -0.37 2.74
N GLU A 150 -2.21 -0.34 1.44
CA GLU A 150 -1.88 0.89 0.72
C GLU A 150 -3.06 1.87 0.64
N GLY A 151 -4.28 1.34 0.53
CA GLY A 151 -5.50 2.12 0.58
C GLY A 151 -5.74 2.77 1.94
N GLY A 152 -5.32 2.12 3.02
CA GLY A 152 -5.32 2.68 4.38
C GLY A 152 -4.42 3.91 4.47
N HIS A 153 -3.22 3.87 3.91
CA HIS A 153 -2.33 5.04 3.81
C HIS A 153 -2.96 6.16 2.99
N ALA A 154 -3.55 5.83 1.84
CA ALA A 154 -4.22 6.82 0.99
C ALA A 154 -5.39 7.49 1.72
N LEU A 155 -6.21 6.72 2.45
CA LEU A 155 -7.32 7.25 3.25
C LEU A 155 -6.80 8.14 4.40
N ALA A 156 -5.81 7.68 5.16
CA ALA A 156 -5.24 8.44 6.26
C ALA A 156 -4.64 9.78 5.80
N PHE A 157 -3.99 9.77 4.63
CA PHE A 157 -3.47 10.96 3.98
C PHE A 157 -4.60 11.89 3.50
N ALA A 158 -5.66 11.36 2.89
CA ALA A 158 -6.82 12.13 2.45
C ALA A 158 -7.57 12.81 3.60
N THR A 159 -7.71 12.13 4.74
CA THR A 159 -8.42 12.66 5.91
C THR A 159 -7.55 13.55 6.79
N GLY A 160 -6.25 13.62 6.56
CA GLY A 160 -5.30 14.37 7.37
C GLY A 160 -5.24 13.90 8.83
N ILE A 161 -5.56 12.62 9.09
CA ILE A 161 -5.75 12.12 10.47
C ILE A 161 -4.48 12.25 11.32
N PHE A 162 -3.31 12.26 10.67
CA PHE A 162 -2.01 12.39 11.30
C PHE A 162 -1.33 13.75 11.06
N ASP A 163 -2.01 14.76 10.52
CA ASP A 163 -1.40 16.06 10.18
C ASP A 163 -0.97 16.88 11.39
N LYS A 164 -1.50 16.57 12.57
CA LYS A 164 -1.07 17.20 13.83
C LYS A 164 0.30 16.69 14.31
N ILE A 165 0.77 15.56 13.79
CA ILE A 165 2.08 14.99 14.14
C ILE A 165 3.16 15.70 13.31
N LYS A 166 4.01 16.47 13.99
CA LYS A 166 5.05 17.29 13.34
C LYS A 166 6.30 16.48 12.99
N ASP A 167 6.64 15.48 13.80
CA ASP A 167 7.82 14.64 13.54
C ASP A 167 7.53 13.68 12.38
N PRO A 168 8.27 13.74 11.26
CA PRO A 168 7.97 12.92 10.09
C PRO A 168 8.08 11.41 10.33
N LEU A 169 9.02 10.99 11.18
CA LEU A 169 9.20 9.58 11.51
C LEU A 169 8.05 9.07 12.39
N GLU A 170 7.63 9.84 13.38
CA GLU A 170 6.46 9.54 14.19
C GLU A 170 5.19 9.49 13.35
N LYS A 171 5.00 10.42 12.41
CA LYS A 171 3.87 10.42 11.47
C LYS A 171 3.86 9.13 10.65
N ARG A 172 5.01 8.75 10.06
CA ARG A 172 5.15 7.49 9.29
C ARG A 172 4.85 6.27 10.16
N VAL A 173 5.40 6.20 11.37
CA VAL A 173 5.20 5.07 12.29
C VAL A 173 3.73 4.93 12.70
N MET A 174 3.01 6.03 12.91
CA MET A 174 1.57 6.00 13.23
C MET A 174 0.72 5.53 12.05
N ASP A 175 1.06 5.97 10.84
CA ASP A 175 0.40 5.56 9.60
C ASP A 175 0.59 4.06 9.35
N GLU A 176 1.81 3.56 9.51
CA GLU A 176 2.15 2.14 9.40
C GLU A 176 1.51 1.31 10.51
N LEU A 177 1.46 1.81 11.75
CA LEU A 177 0.75 1.13 12.83
C LEU A 177 -0.74 0.96 12.50
N TYR A 178 -1.37 1.98 11.92
CA TYR A 178 -2.75 1.92 11.48
C TYR A 178 -2.95 0.85 10.39
N ALA A 179 -2.14 0.90 9.33
CA ALA A 179 -2.23 -0.06 8.22
C ALA A 179 -1.95 -1.51 8.66
N TYR A 180 -0.85 -1.75 9.38
CA TYR A 180 -0.53 -3.10 9.88
C TYR A 180 -1.52 -3.63 10.90
N SER A 181 -2.13 -2.77 11.74
CA SER A 181 -3.14 -3.26 12.70
C SER A 181 -4.34 -3.86 11.97
N LEU A 182 -4.85 -3.18 10.92
CA LEU A 182 -5.93 -3.70 10.10
C LEU A 182 -5.50 -4.95 9.33
N GLU A 183 -4.33 -4.95 8.70
CA GLU A 183 -3.82 -6.12 7.98
C GLU A 183 -3.65 -7.35 8.89
N CYS A 184 -3.14 -7.15 10.11
CA CYS A 184 -3.01 -8.21 11.11
C CYS A 184 -4.36 -8.77 11.57
N GLU A 185 -5.38 -7.92 11.69
CA GLU A 185 -6.76 -8.33 11.98
C GLU A 185 -7.33 -9.18 10.84
N LEU A 186 -7.26 -8.67 9.61
CA LEU A 186 -7.78 -9.36 8.42
C LEU A 186 -7.14 -10.74 8.21
N ILE A 187 -5.84 -10.88 8.43
CA ILE A 187 -5.14 -12.17 8.29
C ILE A 187 -5.55 -13.15 9.40
N GLN A 188 -5.78 -12.66 10.62
CA GLN A 188 -6.27 -13.51 11.70
C GLN A 188 -7.68 -14.05 11.41
N GLU A 189 -8.55 -13.21 10.88
CA GLU A 189 -9.91 -13.59 10.49
C GLU A 189 -9.90 -14.60 9.33
N LEU A 190 -9.15 -14.30 8.25
CA LEU A 190 -9.04 -15.19 7.09
C LEU A 190 -8.44 -16.56 7.45
N GLY A 191 -7.40 -16.56 8.28
CA GLY A 191 -6.67 -17.76 8.64
C GLY A 191 -7.32 -18.57 9.75
N GLY A 192 -8.24 -17.96 10.50
CA GLY A 192 -9.00 -18.57 11.59
C GLY A 192 -8.13 -19.28 12.63
N ILE A 193 -8.66 -20.38 13.17
CA ILE A 193 -8.01 -21.17 14.23
C ILE A 193 -6.63 -21.68 13.80
N ALA A 194 -6.47 -22.05 12.54
CA ALA A 194 -5.21 -22.59 12.02
C ALA A 194 -4.09 -21.52 12.06
N TYR A 195 -4.41 -20.29 11.65
CA TYR A 195 -3.46 -19.17 11.74
C TYR A 195 -3.21 -18.75 13.19
N GLN A 196 -4.26 -18.64 14.00
CA GLN A 196 -4.12 -18.31 15.43
C GLN A 196 -3.17 -19.27 16.14
N LYS A 197 -3.22 -20.57 15.82
CA LYS A 197 -2.29 -21.56 16.38
C LYS A 197 -0.82 -21.22 16.10
N ILE A 198 -0.47 -21.00 14.83
CA ILE A 198 0.93 -20.69 14.47
C ILE A 198 1.35 -19.31 14.99
N LEU A 199 0.42 -18.36 15.07
CA LEU A 199 0.67 -17.05 15.68
C LEU A 199 1.03 -17.17 17.16
N GLN A 200 0.31 -18.00 17.92
CA GLN A 200 0.64 -18.25 19.33
C GLN A 200 1.97 -18.98 19.52
N GLU A 201 2.35 -19.86 18.58
CA GLU A 201 3.67 -20.49 18.58
C GLU A 201 4.77 -19.44 18.38
N GLU A 202 4.57 -18.48 17.46
CA GLU A 202 5.53 -17.41 17.23
C GLU A 202 5.61 -16.41 18.40
N ILE A 203 4.47 -16.03 18.98
CA ILE A 203 4.43 -15.19 20.19
C ILE A 203 5.25 -15.82 21.32
N LYS A 204 5.11 -17.13 21.55
CA LYS A 204 5.90 -17.85 22.58
C LYS A 204 7.40 -17.86 22.27
N ARG A 205 7.78 -18.01 21.00
CA ARG A 205 9.18 -17.93 20.56
C ARG A 205 9.76 -16.54 20.81
N LEU A 206 9.01 -15.48 20.50
CA LEU A 206 9.44 -14.11 20.72
C LEU A 206 9.52 -13.79 22.22
N GLU A 207 8.55 -14.24 23.01
CA GLU A 207 8.49 -14.05 24.47
C GLU A 207 9.74 -14.56 25.17
N SER A 208 10.26 -15.74 24.81
CA SER A 208 11.46 -16.30 25.46
C SER A 208 12.71 -15.43 25.29
N ASN A 209 12.83 -14.74 24.15
CA ASN A 209 13.95 -13.83 23.88
C ASN A 209 13.71 -12.45 24.48
N TYR A 210 12.47 -11.97 24.38
CA TYR A 210 12.08 -10.66 24.87
C TYR A 210 12.18 -10.55 26.39
N LEU A 211 11.70 -11.56 27.13
CA LEU A 211 11.80 -11.57 28.60
C LEU A 211 13.24 -11.66 29.10
N LYS A 212 14.15 -12.23 28.30
CA LYS A 212 15.55 -12.40 28.68
C LYS A 212 16.35 -11.11 28.50
N ASP A 213 16.26 -10.52 27.31
CA ASP A 213 17.19 -9.45 26.89
C ASP A 213 16.47 -8.18 26.39
N GLY A 214 15.13 -8.13 26.44
CA GLY A 214 14.32 -7.01 25.90
C GLY A 214 14.35 -6.90 24.37
N ARG A 215 14.85 -7.94 23.68
CA ARG A 215 15.06 -7.94 22.22
C ARG A 215 13.99 -8.74 21.51
N ILE A 216 13.45 -8.17 20.44
CA ILE A 216 12.61 -8.90 19.48
C ILE A 216 13.55 -9.68 18.55
N ALA A 217 13.36 -10.98 18.50
CA ALA A 217 14.12 -11.82 17.57
C ALA A 217 13.72 -11.52 16.13
N VAL A 218 14.68 -11.63 15.21
CA VAL A 218 14.46 -11.49 13.77
C VAL A 218 13.41 -12.52 13.28
N PRO A 219 12.69 -12.19 12.20
CA PRO A 219 11.73 -13.11 11.62
C PRO A 219 12.41 -14.38 11.09
N ASP A 220 11.74 -15.51 11.24
CA ASP A 220 12.15 -16.81 10.70
C ASP A 220 11.14 -17.21 9.62
N TYR A 221 11.34 -16.71 8.39
CA TYR A 221 10.38 -16.84 7.30
C TYR A 221 10.14 -18.30 6.90
N ASP A 222 11.18 -19.13 6.91
CA ASP A 222 11.09 -20.52 6.48
C ASP A 222 10.36 -21.40 7.49
N ARG A 223 10.45 -21.09 8.79
CA ARG A 223 9.77 -21.85 9.86
C ARG A 223 8.27 -21.98 9.64
N TYR A 224 7.60 -20.91 9.21
CA TYR A 224 6.13 -20.89 9.07
C TYR A 224 5.65 -21.04 7.63
N ARG A 225 6.55 -21.03 6.64
CA ARG A 225 6.21 -21.06 5.21
C ARG A 225 5.19 -22.15 4.86
N ALA A 226 5.47 -23.41 5.23
CA ALA A 226 4.60 -24.54 4.90
C ALA A 226 3.21 -24.42 5.54
N SER A 227 3.14 -23.91 6.77
CA SER A 227 1.87 -23.68 7.48
C SER A 227 1.08 -22.53 6.86
N LEU A 228 1.75 -21.42 6.51
CA LEU A 228 1.13 -20.28 5.84
C LEU A 228 0.62 -20.66 4.45
N ASP A 229 1.37 -21.47 3.68
CA ASP A 229 0.94 -21.99 2.38
C ASP A 229 -0.28 -22.93 2.51
N LYS A 230 -0.40 -23.67 3.61
CA LYS A 230 -1.57 -24.51 3.88
C LYS A 230 -2.82 -23.68 4.21
N ILE A 231 -2.65 -22.53 4.87
CA ILE A 231 -3.75 -21.66 5.30
C ILE A 231 -4.22 -20.75 4.17
N PHE A 232 -3.29 -20.04 3.52
CA PHE A 232 -3.58 -19.00 2.52
C PHE A 232 -3.36 -19.46 1.07
N GLY A 233 -3.09 -20.75 0.86
CA GLY A 233 -2.68 -21.29 -0.43
C GLY A 233 -1.20 -21.02 -0.74
N LYS A 234 -0.64 -21.77 -1.68
CA LYS A 234 0.79 -21.67 -2.03
C LYS A 234 1.16 -20.27 -2.51
N SER A 235 2.23 -19.74 -1.96
CA SER A 235 2.85 -18.48 -2.40
C SER A 235 3.25 -18.58 -3.87
N LYS A 236 3.01 -17.51 -4.66
CA LYS A 236 3.37 -17.46 -6.08
C LYS A 236 4.84 -17.11 -6.33
N SER A 237 5.53 -16.56 -5.33
CA SER A 237 6.93 -16.16 -5.44
C SER A 237 7.65 -16.15 -4.09
N ASN A 238 8.98 -16.04 -4.13
CA ASN A 238 9.79 -15.82 -2.94
C ASN A 238 9.52 -14.44 -2.30
N LEU A 239 9.14 -13.45 -3.11
CA LEU A 239 8.77 -12.14 -2.60
C LEU A 239 7.50 -12.23 -1.74
N GLU A 240 6.49 -12.97 -2.21
CA GLU A 240 5.29 -13.24 -1.41
C GLU A 240 5.63 -14.03 -0.13
N VAL A 241 6.54 -15.02 -0.19
CA VAL A 241 7.00 -15.71 1.04
C VAL A 241 7.60 -14.73 2.05
N GLY A 242 8.44 -13.80 1.60
CA GLY A 242 9.03 -12.77 2.45
C GLY A 242 7.97 -11.87 3.09
N VAL A 243 7.07 -11.29 2.29
CA VAL A 243 5.99 -10.41 2.78
C VAL A 243 5.07 -11.13 3.76
N ARG A 244 4.64 -12.36 3.45
CA ARG A 244 3.83 -13.19 4.34
C ARG A 244 4.51 -13.42 5.68
N GLY A 245 5.80 -13.75 5.64
CA GLY A 245 6.62 -13.97 6.82
C GLY A 245 6.80 -12.71 7.67
N SER A 246 7.06 -11.57 7.03
CA SER A 246 7.18 -10.26 7.71
C SER A 246 5.90 -9.88 8.41
N ILE A 247 4.75 -10.00 7.75
CA ILE A 247 3.46 -9.63 8.34
C ILE A 247 3.06 -10.60 9.47
N HIS A 248 3.32 -11.90 9.31
CA HIS A 248 3.15 -12.87 10.40
C HIS A 248 4.00 -12.51 11.63
N TRP A 249 5.26 -12.11 11.41
CA TRP A 249 6.16 -11.69 12.47
C TRP A 249 5.71 -10.39 13.14
N ILE A 250 5.32 -9.36 12.37
CA ILE A 250 4.76 -8.11 12.90
C ILE A 250 3.54 -8.39 13.76
N ASN A 251 2.63 -9.25 13.29
CA ASN A 251 1.44 -9.67 14.04
C ASN A 251 1.82 -10.35 15.37
N ALA A 252 2.82 -11.23 15.35
CA ALA A 252 3.30 -11.88 16.56
C ALA A 252 3.94 -10.89 17.55
N VAL A 253 4.69 -9.90 17.06
CA VAL A 253 5.24 -8.83 17.91
C VAL A 253 4.12 -8.00 18.52
N PHE A 254 3.10 -7.63 17.74
CA PHE A 254 1.94 -6.92 18.25
C PHE A 254 1.20 -7.73 19.32
N GLY A 255 0.96 -9.02 19.07
CA GLY A 255 0.36 -9.92 20.04
C GLY A 255 1.19 -10.09 21.32
N LEU A 256 2.52 -10.10 21.22
CA LEU A 256 3.41 -10.09 22.38
C LEU A 256 3.23 -8.80 23.20
N MET A 257 3.25 -7.63 22.55
CA MET A 257 3.03 -6.35 23.26
C MET A 257 1.65 -6.32 23.93
N ASP A 258 0.62 -6.83 23.26
CA ASP A 258 -0.74 -6.89 23.80
C ASP A 258 -0.85 -7.81 25.01
N LYS A 259 -0.06 -8.89 25.06
CA LYS A 259 0.03 -9.81 26.19
C LYS A 259 0.84 -9.23 27.36
N THR A 260 1.92 -8.51 27.06
CA THR A 260 2.87 -8.01 28.07
C THR A 260 2.36 -6.76 28.80
N TYR A 261 1.74 -5.83 28.08
CA TYR A 261 1.36 -4.52 28.62
C TYR A 261 -0.15 -4.42 28.87
N LYS A 262 -0.54 -3.94 30.06
CA LYS A 262 -1.95 -3.91 30.48
C LYS A 262 -2.71 -2.73 29.87
N SER A 263 -2.13 -1.53 29.88
CA SER A 263 -2.82 -0.35 29.38
C SER A 263 -2.79 -0.29 27.85
N LYS A 264 -3.85 0.24 27.23
CA LYS A 264 -3.89 0.44 25.76
C LYS A 264 -2.76 1.35 25.30
N THR A 265 -2.53 2.44 26.03
CA THR A 265 -1.48 3.43 25.73
C THR A 265 -0.07 2.83 25.75
N GLU A 266 0.26 1.97 26.72
CA GLU A 266 1.55 1.29 26.73
C GLU A 266 1.70 0.30 25.56
N ARG A 267 0.64 -0.47 25.27
CA ARG A 267 0.63 -1.41 24.14
C ARG A 267 0.93 -0.69 22.81
N GLU A 268 0.21 0.39 22.54
CA GLU A 268 0.41 1.20 21.32
C GLU A 268 1.82 1.80 21.28
N LYS A 269 2.29 2.40 22.38
CA LYS A 269 3.64 2.94 22.47
C LYS A 269 4.71 1.90 22.12
N HIS A 270 4.61 0.69 22.65
CA HIS A 270 5.60 -0.36 22.38
C HIS A 270 5.51 -0.92 20.95
N LYS A 271 4.31 -0.99 20.36
CA LYS A 271 4.15 -1.29 18.93
C LYS A 271 4.79 -0.20 18.05
N MET A 272 4.60 1.07 18.39
CA MET A 272 5.25 2.19 17.70
C MET A 272 6.77 2.14 17.83
N ASP A 273 7.31 1.87 19.03
CA ASP A 273 8.75 1.79 19.25
C ASP A 273 9.37 0.65 18.43
N PHE A 274 8.67 -0.48 18.32
CA PHE A 274 9.06 -1.58 17.44
C PHE A 274 9.11 -1.12 15.97
N LEU A 275 8.00 -0.58 15.42
CA LEU A 275 7.97 -0.12 14.03
C LEU A 275 9.02 0.96 13.75
N ARG A 276 9.18 1.93 14.68
CA ARG A 276 10.22 2.97 14.60
C ARG A 276 11.62 2.36 14.49
N SER A 277 11.89 1.27 15.20
CA SER A 277 13.17 0.56 15.14
C SER A 277 13.42 -0.10 13.78
N LEU A 278 12.35 -0.53 13.08
CA LEU A 278 12.47 -1.08 11.73
C LEU A 278 12.89 -0.01 10.72
N TYR A 279 12.26 1.16 10.77
CA TYR A 279 12.57 2.27 9.85
C TYR A 279 13.91 2.94 10.15
N LYS A 280 14.29 3.10 11.42
CA LYS A 280 15.60 3.71 11.76
C LYS A 280 16.80 2.89 11.29
N ASN A 281 16.64 1.57 11.21
CA ASN A 281 17.71 0.65 10.87
C ASN A 281 17.73 0.26 9.38
N GLY A 282 16.84 0.82 8.55
CA GLY A 282 16.71 0.46 7.14
C GLY A 282 16.19 -0.96 6.89
N ASN A 283 15.54 -1.58 7.89
CA ASN A 283 15.11 -2.99 7.81
C ASN A 283 13.78 -3.18 7.07
N MET A 284 13.07 -2.10 6.72
CA MET A 284 11.82 -2.10 5.94
C MET A 284 11.78 -0.99 4.89
N GLU A 285 12.92 -0.73 4.22
CA GLU A 285 12.95 0.06 2.99
C GLU A 285 12.62 -0.79 1.75
#